data_AF-N6T885-F1
#
_entry.id   AF-N6T885-F1
#
_cell.length_a   1.000
_cell.length_b   1.000
_cell.length_c   1.000
_cell.angle_alpha   90.00
_cell.angle_beta   90.00
_cell.angle_gamma   90.00
#
_symmetry.space_group_name_H-M   'P 1'
#
loop_
_entity.id
_entity.type
_entity.pdbx_description
1 polymer ?
#
loop_
_entity_poly.entity_id
_entity_poly.type
_entity_poly.pdbx_seq_one_letter_code
_entity_poly.pdbx_strand_id
1 'polypeptide(L)'
;VLCNSGGLQEIPLKLLPPTVEHLSLTRNDFPIIKSDSFAGLRFLKKLSLDGNNISLIKPFAFRGLPRLRDLSIQHTPLETVSPFAFAGLQNISAIFLSYNKIKKVESYAFAGTINLKQLVLAHNPLLKLESNAFTGMTEIDRITLPSGIRTLEADCFNGLDTLGHLQLAFMDLRHLKGGIFRGLTNVNYLSIQESDLGNIEGDAFNDMTFVRNLNILNNKIDSIQWLNFTWEQHVGHLRFQGNHILEIPRAETLLVEVEKLTVIQNHFPCDCHVHSLLDGPLANGSMIHFVSKNYCISPLEVNGLPMSSIDIDSIGRCQEEVTRGNLEASKDSSSSAQRLSTFCSYLNLMLYFLKLLRIT
;
A
#
# COMPACT_ATOMS: atom_id res chain seq x y z
N VAL A 1 22.18 35.00 8.08
CA VAL A 1 23.26 35.06 7.06
C VAL A 1 22.74 34.47 5.77
N LEU A 2 22.84 35.20 4.66
CA LEU A 2 22.45 34.75 3.32
C LEU A 2 23.74 34.65 2.48
N CYS A 3 24.10 33.44 2.06
CA CYS A 3 25.23 33.18 1.17
C CYS A 3 24.70 32.50 -0.09
N ASN A 4 24.01 33.29 -0.90
CA ASN A 4 23.39 32.81 -2.13
C ASN A 4 24.35 33.12 -3.29
N SER A 5 24.55 32.17 -4.22
CA SER A 5 25.28 32.35 -5.49
C SER A 5 26.81 32.55 -5.42
N GLY A 6 27.50 31.92 -4.48
CA GLY A 6 28.94 32.12 -4.25
C GLY A 6 29.89 31.03 -4.77
N GLY A 7 29.39 29.97 -5.44
CA GLY A 7 30.22 28.85 -5.88
C GLY A 7 30.94 28.13 -4.73
N LEU A 8 30.42 28.24 -3.49
CA LEU A 8 31.03 27.62 -2.33
C LEU A 8 31.02 26.09 -2.50
N GLN A 9 32.19 25.48 -2.32
CA GLN A 9 32.36 24.03 -2.33
C GLN A 9 32.41 23.42 -0.93
N GLU A 10 32.64 24.26 0.10
CA GLU A 10 32.64 23.87 1.51
C GLU A 10 31.92 24.92 2.37
N ILE A 11 31.39 24.49 3.52
CA ILE A 11 30.68 25.34 4.46
C ILE A 11 31.70 26.24 5.19
N PRO A 12 31.61 27.58 5.08
CA PRO A 12 32.65 28.48 5.56
C PRO A 12 32.54 28.75 7.07
N LEU A 13 32.66 27.71 7.91
CA LEU A 13 32.44 27.80 9.37
C LEU A 13 33.23 28.94 10.05
N LYS A 14 34.47 29.19 9.60
CA LYS A 14 35.34 30.26 10.15
C LYS A 14 34.81 31.67 9.88
N LEU A 15 33.99 31.84 8.83
CA LEU A 15 33.42 33.14 8.43
C LEU A 15 32.02 33.36 9.01
N LEU A 16 31.42 32.33 9.60
CA LEU A 16 30.08 32.39 10.15
C LEU A 16 30.12 32.81 11.62
N PRO A 17 29.31 33.80 12.05
CA PRO A 17 29.18 34.13 13.46
C PRO A 17 28.66 32.92 14.26
N PRO A 18 29.25 32.59 15.43
CA PRO A 18 28.79 31.45 16.23
C PRO A 18 27.36 31.64 16.77
N THR A 19 26.86 32.87 16.80
CA THR A 19 25.51 33.26 17.23
C THR A 19 24.48 33.21 16.09
N VAL A 20 24.85 32.76 14.88
CA VAL A 20 23.94 32.71 13.74
C VAL A 20 22.71 31.85 14.04
N GLU A 21 21.52 32.43 13.88
CA GLU A 21 20.26 31.72 14.07
C GLU A 21 19.66 31.24 12.74
N HIS A 22 19.82 32.00 11.66
CA HIS A 22 19.30 31.66 10.33
C HIS A 22 20.43 31.67 9.30
N LEU A 23 20.62 30.56 8.60
CA LEU A 23 21.65 30.38 7.59
C LEU A 23 21.02 29.86 6.29
N SER A 24 21.23 30.60 5.21
CA SER A 24 20.86 30.18 3.86
C SER A 24 22.14 30.08 3.04
N LEU A 25 22.43 28.88 2.53
CA LEU A 25 23.56 28.60 1.63
C LEU A 25 23.04 28.13 0.27
N THR A 26 22.04 28.81 -0.28
CA THR A 26 21.36 28.36 -1.50
C THR A 26 22.17 28.61 -2.76
N ARG A 27 22.00 27.76 -3.78
CA ARG A 27 22.65 27.91 -5.10
C ARG A 27 24.19 28.03 -5.01
N ASN A 28 24.82 27.14 -4.24
CA ASN A 28 26.26 26.89 -4.26
C ASN A 28 26.55 25.48 -4.84
N ASP A 29 27.77 24.98 -4.70
CA ASP A 29 28.21 23.72 -5.30
C ASP A 29 28.70 22.74 -4.22
N PHE A 30 27.80 22.38 -3.31
CA PHE A 30 28.07 21.34 -2.30
C PHE A 30 27.67 19.96 -2.84
N PRO A 31 28.60 19.11 -3.32
CA PRO A 31 28.25 17.77 -3.78
C PRO A 31 27.89 16.83 -2.62
N ILE A 32 28.57 16.99 -1.47
CA ILE A 32 28.46 16.09 -0.32
C ILE A 32 28.36 16.92 0.95
N ILE A 33 27.36 16.63 1.79
CA ILE A 33 27.33 17.11 3.17
C ILE A 33 28.03 16.08 4.06
N LYS A 34 29.25 16.42 4.50
CA LYS A 34 30.10 15.57 5.36
C LYS A 34 29.50 15.48 6.77
N SER A 35 29.90 14.47 7.55
CA SER A 35 29.59 14.40 8.99
C SER A 35 30.06 15.66 9.72
N ASP A 36 29.26 16.14 10.68
CA ASP A 36 29.60 17.32 11.49
C ASP A 36 29.86 18.62 10.70
N SER A 37 29.35 18.71 9.46
CA SER A 37 29.57 19.84 8.54
C SER A 37 29.19 21.22 9.09
N PHE A 38 28.29 21.24 10.09
CA PHE A 38 27.78 22.46 10.74
C PHE A 38 28.16 22.53 12.23
N ALA A 39 29.16 21.76 12.66
CA ALA A 39 29.58 21.74 14.06
C ALA A 39 29.95 23.15 14.56
N GLY A 40 29.45 23.48 15.75
CA GLY A 40 29.70 24.76 16.40
C GLY A 40 28.63 25.83 16.18
N LEU A 41 27.72 25.67 15.20
CA LEU A 41 26.59 26.58 14.98
C LEU A 41 25.43 26.32 15.97
N ARG A 42 25.72 26.38 17.27
CA ARG A 42 24.83 25.92 18.35
C ARG A 42 23.52 26.72 18.48
N PHE A 43 23.49 27.93 17.93
CA PHE A 43 22.32 28.82 17.95
C PHE A 43 21.44 28.71 16.70
N LEU A 44 21.86 27.93 15.71
CA LEU A 44 21.15 27.82 14.43
C LEU A 44 19.78 27.19 14.62
N LYS A 45 18.75 27.91 14.16
CA LYS A 45 17.33 27.54 14.18
C LYS A 45 16.80 27.18 12.80
N LYS A 46 17.33 27.81 11.74
CA LYS A 46 16.91 27.55 10.35
C LYS A 46 18.10 27.40 9.41
N LEU A 47 18.08 26.35 8.61
CA LEU A 47 19.09 26.05 7.61
C LEU A 47 18.44 25.74 6.26
N SER A 48 18.83 26.45 5.21
CA SER A 48 18.44 26.16 3.83
C SER A 48 19.68 25.88 2.98
N LEU A 49 19.67 24.72 2.31
CA LEU A 49 20.69 24.23 1.39
C LEU A 49 20.10 24.01 -0.01
N ASP A 50 19.07 24.77 -0.36
CA ASP A 50 18.30 24.54 -1.58
C ASP A 50 19.09 24.93 -2.84
N GLY A 51 18.84 24.21 -3.93
CA GLY A 51 19.46 24.48 -5.24
C GLY A 51 20.96 24.26 -5.28
N ASN A 52 21.51 23.45 -4.35
CA ASN A 52 22.90 22.98 -4.42
C ASN A 52 23.00 21.67 -5.21
N ASN A 53 24.22 21.27 -5.54
CA ASN A 53 24.51 20.00 -6.21
C ASN A 53 24.59 18.79 -5.25
N ILE A 54 23.85 18.80 -4.13
CA ILE A 54 23.93 17.78 -3.07
C ILE A 54 23.41 16.44 -3.60
N SER A 55 24.32 15.48 -3.79
CA SER A 55 24.02 14.11 -4.19
C SER A 55 24.12 13.11 -3.04
N LEU A 56 24.81 13.48 -1.94
CA LEU A 56 25.01 12.62 -0.78
C LEU A 56 25.01 13.41 0.55
N ILE A 57 24.30 12.88 1.53
CA ILE A 57 24.36 13.32 2.93
C ILE A 57 24.97 12.19 3.75
N LYS A 58 26.12 12.44 4.38
CA LYS A 58 26.79 11.44 5.22
C LYS A 58 26.07 11.28 6.57
N PRO A 59 26.21 10.12 7.24
CA PRO A 59 25.72 9.93 8.61
C PRO A 59 26.15 11.07 9.54
N PHE A 60 25.23 11.55 10.39
CA PHE A 60 25.48 12.63 11.37
C PHE A 60 25.93 13.96 10.73
N ALA A 61 25.56 14.22 9.48
CA ALA A 61 25.89 15.45 8.74
C ALA A 61 25.54 16.74 9.49
N PHE A 62 24.42 16.73 10.23
CA PHE A 62 23.86 17.89 10.93
C PHE A 62 24.05 17.82 12.45
N ARG A 63 24.91 16.92 12.94
CA ARG A 63 25.20 16.80 14.37
C ARG A 63 25.84 18.09 14.89
N GLY A 64 25.50 18.46 16.12
CA GLY A 64 25.96 19.70 16.75
C GLY A 64 25.06 20.91 16.53
N LEU A 65 23.86 20.72 15.97
CA LEU A 65 22.82 21.74 15.80
C LEU A 65 21.64 21.55 16.78
N PRO A 66 21.84 21.74 18.10
CA PRO A 66 20.85 21.41 19.12
C PRO A 66 19.59 22.30 19.09
N ARG A 67 19.59 23.40 18.35
CA ARG A 67 18.46 24.33 18.26
C ARG A 67 17.79 24.38 16.89
N LEU A 68 18.25 23.56 15.94
CA LEU A 68 17.71 23.59 14.59
C LEU A 68 16.25 23.13 14.62
N ARG A 69 15.36 23.92 14.03
CA ARG A 69 13.93 23.67 13.93
C ARG A 69 13.51 23.41 12.48
N ASP A 70 14.08 24.14 11.53
CA ASP A 70 13.74 24.03 10.11
C ASP A 70 14.98 23.67 9.27
N LEU A 71 14.88 22.61 8.48
CA LEU A 71 15.90 22.20 7.51
C LEU A 71 15.28 22.06 6.12
N SER A 72 15.83 22.77 5.14
CA SER A 72 15.44 22.67 3.74
C SER A 72 16.62 22.19 2.89
N ILE A 73 16.40 21.11 2.13
CA ILE A 73 17.32 20.59 1.12
C ILE A 73 16.46 20.21 -0.09
N GLN A 74 16.14 21.19 -0.92
CA GLN A 74 15.28 21.04 -2.09
C GLN A 74 16.03 21.35 -3.38
N HIS A 75 15.53 20.85 -4.50
CA HIS A 75 16.11 21.09 -5.82
C HIS A 75 17.59 20.67 -5.91
N THR A 76 17.94 19.51 -5.33
CA THR A 76 19.27 18.90 -5.42
C THR A 76 19.18 17.51 -6.10
N PRO A 77 20.29 16.96 -6.61
CA PRO A 77 20.30 15.62 -7.20
C PRO A 77 20.36 14.50 -6.14
N LEU A 78 19.85 14.71 -4.92
CA LEU A 78 19.92 13.72 -3.85
C LEU A 78 19.10 12.49 -4.24
N GLU A 79 19.75 11.33 -4.36
CA GLU A 79 19.11 10.09 -4.83
C GLU A 79 18.59 9.18 -3.71
N THR A 80 19.19 9.28 -2.52
CA THR A 80 18.90 8.38 -1.40
C THR A 80 18.94 9.16 -0.10
N VAL A 81 18.00 8.86 0.81
CA VAL A 81 18.14 9.27 2.21
C VAL A 81 18.79 8.11 2.97
N SER A 82 20.10 8.21 3.18
CA SER A 82 20.91 7.16 3.78
C SER A 82 20.75 7.05 5.30
N PRO A 83 21.14 5.91 5.91
CA PRO A 83 21.03 5.71 7.34
C PRO A 83 21.72 6.82 8.13
N PHE A 84 21.05 7.30 9.17
CA PHE A 84 21.55 8.33 10.09
C PHE A 84 21.89 9.68 9.42
N ALA A 85 21.42 9.96 8.19
CA ALA A 85 21.68 11.22 7.50
C ALA A 85 21.24 12.45 8.33
N PHE A 86 20.13 12.33 9.06
CA PHE A 86 19.58 13.39 9.92
C PHE A 86 19.79 13.13 11.42
N ALA A 87 20.63 12.15 11.78
CA ALA A 87 20.83 11.79 13.17
C ALA A 87 21.48 12.92 13.99
N GLY A 88 21.00 13.09 15.22
CA GLY A 88 21.46 14.13 16.15
C GLY A 88 20.64 15.43 16.09
N LEU A 89 19.68 15.55 15.17
CA LEU A 89 18.75 16.67 15.09
C LEU A 89 17.58 16.50 16.07
N GLN A 90 17.86 16.42 17.38
CA GLN A 90 16.86 16.10 18.39
C GLN A 90 15.69 17.09 18.44
N ASN A 91 15.94 18.37 18.15
CA ASN A 91 14.95 19.46 18.25
C ASN A 91 14.36 19.90 16.90
N ILE A 92 14.66 19.19 15.80
CA ILE A 92 14.11 19.53 14.49
C ILE A 92 12.59 19.41 14.50
N SER A 93 11.90 20.35 13.85
CA SER A 93 10.44 20.37 13.74
C SER A 93 10.00 20.08 12.31
N ALA A 94 10.73 20.55 11.30
CA ALA A 94 10.38 20.34 9.90
C ALA A 94 11.61 20.04 9.03
N ILE A 95 11.48 19.02 8.19
CA ILE A 95 12.45 18.65 7.15
C ILE A 95 11.76 18.67 5.79
N PHE A 96 12.30 19.49 4.88
CA PHE A 96 11.81 19.62 3.51
C PHE A 96 12.83 19.05 2.53
N LEU A 97 12.43 17.98 1.84
CA LEU A 97 13.22 17.23 0.86
C LEU A 97 12.53 17.17 -0.50
N SER A 98 11.66 18.13 -0.80
CA SER A 98 10.91 18.17 -2.04
C SER A 98 11.80 18.45 -3.25
N TYR A 99 11.34 18.02 -4.44
CA TYR A 99 11.99 18.30 -5.72
C TYR A 99 13.45 17.81 -5.80
N ASN A 100 13.76 16.69 -5.16
CA ASN A 100 15.05 16.01 -5.32
C ASN A 100 14.93 14.84 -6.31
N LYS A 101 15.87 13.89 -6.26
CA LYS A 101 15.88 12.67 -7.07
C LYS A 101 15.76 11.43 -6.19
N ILE A 102 15.14 11.55 -5.01
CA ILE A 102 15.11 10.50 -4.00
C ILE A 102 14.32 9.31 -4.53
N LYS A 103 15.02 8.20 -4.79
CA LYS A 103 14.47 6.90 -5.22
C LYS A 103 14.19 5.98 -4.04
N LYS A 104 14.88 6.21 -2.92
CA LYS A 104 14.90 5.31 -1.76
C LYS A 104 15.08 6.07 -0.44
N VAL A 105 14.32 5.67 0.57
CA VAL A 105 14.58 6.02 1.99
C VAL A 105 15.06 4.74 2.67
N GLU A 106 16.30 4.75 3.15
CA GLU A 106 16.94 3.59 3.77
C GLU A 106 16.58 3.48 5.25
N SER A 107 16.79 2.28 5.82
CA SER A 107 16.57 2.03 7.24
C SER A 107 17.30 3.06 8.12
N TYR A 108 16.63 3.54 9.16
CA TYR A 108 17.18 4.49 10.13
C TYR A 108 17.61 5.86 9.54
N ALA A 109 17.10 6.24 8.37
CA ALA A 109 17.35 7.52 7.73
C ALA A 109 17.12 8.74 8.66
N PHE A 110 16.07 8.66 9.48
CA PHE A 110 15.63 9.72 10.40
C PHE A 110 15.86 9.37 11.89
N ALA A 111 16.72 8.40 12.18
CA ALA A 111 16.98 8.02 13.57
C ALA A 111 17.48 9.21 14.41
N GLY A 112 16.82 9.46 15.54
CA GLY A 112 17.18 10.54 16.47
C GLY A 112 16.55 11.90 16.16
N THR A 113 15.55 11.98 15.27
CA THR A 113 14.73 13.19 15.03
C THR A 113 13.42 13.16 15.81
N ILE A 114 13.51 12.97 17.13
CA ILE A 114 12.38 12.67 18.03
C ILE A 114 11.26 13.73 17.94
N ASN A 115 11.63 15.02 17.88
CA ASN A 115 10.66 16.14 17.86
C ASN A 115 10.18 16.53 16.44
N LEU A 116 10.52 15.76 15.40
CA LEU A 116 10.13 16.10 14.04
C LEU A 116 8.60 16.04 13.90
N LYS A 117 7.97 17.15 13.52
CA LYS A 117 6.51 17.26 13.31
C LYS A 117 6.10 17.10 11.86
N GLN A 118 6.95 17.53 10.93
CA GLN A 118 6.65 17.53 9.50
C GLN A 118 7.81 17.03 8.66
N LEU A 119 7.54 16.00 7.84
CA LEU A 119 8.45 15.52 6.81
C LEU A 119 7.80 15.68 5.43
N VAL A 120 8.48 16.34 4.50
CA VAL A 120 7.98 16.55 3.12
C VAL A 120 8.96 15.94 2.11
N LEU A 121 8.52 14.89 1.42
CA LEU A 121 9.24 14.17 0.36
C LEU A 121 8.58 14.34 -1.02
N ALA A 122 7.66 15.30 -1.17
CA ALA A 122 6.90 15.52 -2.40
C ALA A 122 7.79 15.75 -3.62
N HIS A 123 7.30 15.39 -4.81
CA HIS A 123 8.03 15.55 -6.07
C HIS A 123 9.41 14.85 -6.09
N ASN A 124 9.46 13.63 -5.57
CA ASN A 124 10.59 12.71 -5.72
C ASN A 124 10.15 11.43 -6.44
N PRO A 125 11.02 10.81 -7.25
CA PRO A 125 10.74 9.52 -7.88
C PRO A 125 10.95 8.35 -6.90
N LEU A 126 10.34 8.42 -5.71
CA LEU A 126 10.54 7.45 -4.64
C LEU A 126 9.87 6.12 -4.98
N LEU A 127 10.67 5.08 -5.13
CA LEU A 127 10.19 3.75 -5.51
C LEU A 127 10.08 2.81 -4.30
N LYS A 128 10.96 3.00 -3.29
CA LYS A 128 11.12 2.06 -2.18
C LYS A 128 11.25 2.76 -0.82
N LEU A 129 10.47 2.29 0.15
CA LEU A 129 10.67 2.54 1.58
C LEU A 129 11.19 1.26 2.25
N GLU A 130 12.36 1.34 2.89
CA GLU A 130 12.93 0.20 3.61
C GLU A 130 12.34 0.02 5.01
N SER A 131 12.53 -1.16 5.58
CA SER A 131 12.20 -1.44 6.98
C SER A 131 12.83 -0.41 7.90
N ASN A 132 12.08 0.09 8.90
CA ASN A 132 12.54 1.10 9.86
C ASN A 132 13.01 2.43 9.21
N ALA A 133 12.58 2.75 7.99
CA ALA A 133 12.93 4.01 7.32
C ALA A 133 12.59 5.25 8.16
N PHE A 134 11.46 5.20 8.86
CA PHE A 134 10.90 6.31 9.63
C PHE A 134 11.14 6.20 11.15
N THR A 135 11.91 5.22 11.59
CA THR A 135 12.18 5.00 13.01
C THR A 135 12.87 6.20 13.65
N GLY A 136 12.37 6.59 14.83
CA GLY A 136 12.88 7.72 15.61
C GLY A 136 12.11 9.02 15.44
N MET A 137 11.08 9.06 14.58
CA MET A 137 10.16 10.19 14.41
C MET A 137 8.90 10.03 15.29
N THR A 138 9.08 9.86 16.60
CA THR A 138 8.00 9.50 17.53
C THR A 138 6.96 10.60 17.72
N GLU A 139 7.29 11.86 17.43
CA GLU A 139 6.37 12.99 17.54
C GLU A 139 5.84 13.53 16.20
N ILE A 140 5.92 12.75 15.12
CA ILE A 140 5.51 13.17 13.78
C ILE A 140 4.00 13.40 13.67
N ASP A 141 3.59 14.55 13.14
CA ASP A 141 2.19 14.85 12.89
C ASP A 141 1.80 14.57 11.43
N ARG A 142 2.72 14.89 10.49
CA ARG A 142 2.45 14.81 9.05
C ARG A 142 3.67 14.33 8.25
N ILE A 143 3.45 13.30 7.45
CA ILE A 143 4.37 12.85 6.40
C ILE A 143 3.72 13.09 5.04
N THR A 144 4.42 13.80 4.16
CA THR A 144 3.99 13.97 2.76
C THR A 144 4.87 13.13 1.86
N LEU A 145 4.36 11.98 1.44
CA LEU A 145 5.04 11.07 0.51
C LEU A 145 4.74 11.47 -0.95
N PRO A 146 5.65 11.20 -1.89
CA PRO A 146 5.38 11.35 -3.32
C PRO A 146 4.52 10.18 -3.85
N SER A 147 4.01 10.36 -5.07
CA SER A 147 3.35 9.30 -5.84
C SER A 147 4.35 8.27 -6.39
N GLY A 148 3.86 7.11 -6.80
CA GLY A 148 4.62 6.11 -7.57
C GLY A 148 5.48 5.16 -6.74
N ILE A 149 5.22 5.07 -5.43
CA ILE A 149 5.87 4.08 -4.58
C ILE A 149 5.45 2.68 -5.04
N ARG A 150 6.43 1.79 -5.21
CA ARG A 150 6.24 0.40 -5.69
C ARG A 150 6.53 -0.65 -4.64
N THR A 151 7.28 -0.29 -3.60
CA THR A 151 7.70 -1.24 -2.58
C THR A 151 7.69 -0.57 -1.21
N LEU A 152 6.85 -1.12 -0.35
CA LEU A 152 6.82 -0.87 1.09
C LEU A 152 7.34 -2.13 1.76
N GLU A 153 8.51 -2.06 2.41
CA GLU A 153 8.99 -3.18 3.23
C GLU A 153 8.21 -3.25 4.56
N ALA A 154 8.21 -4.42 5.18
CA ALA A 154 7.65 -4.59 6.52
C ALA A 154 8.34 -3.63 7.50
N ASP A 155 7.59 -3.13 8.49
CA ASP A 155 8.07 -2.21 9.52
C ASP A 155 8.57 -0.85 8.98
N CYS A 156 8.27 -0.47 7.73
CA CYS A 156 8.74 0.81 7.20
C CYS A 156 8.15 2.02 7.95
N PHE A 157 6.95 1.88 8.52
CA PHE A 157 6.28 2.87 9.38
C PHE A 157 6.48 2.64 10.89
N ASN A 158 7.47 1.84 11.27
CA ASN A 158 7.72 1.51 12.67
C ASN A 158 8.14 2.74 13.51
N GLY A 159 7.49 2.92 14.65
CA GLY A 159 7.73 4.00 15.61
C GLY A 159 6.99 5.31 15.31
N LEU A 160 5.97 5.30 14.45
CA LEU A 160 5.14 6.46 14.15
C LEU A 160 3.93 6.55 15.08
N ASP A 161 4.24 6.76 16.36
CA ASP A 161 3.26 6.62 17.44
C ASP A 161 2.24 7.76 17.55
N THR A 162 2.51 8.90 16.93
CA THR A 162 1.68 10.11 17.05
C THR A 162 1.12 10.59 15.71
N LEU A 163 1.33 9.81 14.65
CA LEU A 163 1.02 10.22 13.29
C LEU A 163 -0.47 10.51 13.11
N GLY A 164 -0.82 11.79 13.06
CA GLY A 164 -2.22 12.20 12.93
C GLY A 164 -2.82 11.77 11.60
N HIS A 165 -2.11 11.96 10.50
CA HIS A 165 -2.64 11.71 9.16
C HIS A 165 -1.60 11.06 8.25
N LEU A 166 -1.88 9.83 7.82
CA LEU A 166 -1.13 9.12 6.79
C LEU A 166 -1.99 8.94 5.54
N GLN A 167 -1.53 9.51 4.43
CA GLN A 167 -2.14 9.31 3.13
C GLN A 167 -1.14 8.65 2.20
N LEU A 168 -1.51 7.49 1.69
CA LEU A 168 -0.81 6.73 0.68
C LEU A 168 -1.62 6.83 -0.61
N ALA A 169 -1.12 7.58 -1.59
CA ALA A 169 -1.85 7.84 -2.81
C ALA A 169 -1.01 7.61 -4.06
N PHE A 170 -1.67 7.19 -5.15
CA PHE A 170 -1.03 6.97 -6.45
C PHE A 170 0.15 5.99 -6.36
N MET A 171 0.01 4.93 -5.57
CA MET A 171 0.98 3.85 -5.48
C MET A 171 0.75 2.80 -6.57
N ASP A 172 1.82 2.08 -6.92
CA ASP A 172 1.87 1.04 -7.95
C ASP A 172 2.43 -0.23 -7.29
N LEU A 173 1.67 -0.76 -6.31
CA LEU A 173 2.06 -1.91 -5.51
C LEU A 173 1.64 -3.20 -6.22
N ARG A 174 2.50 -4.22 -6.17
CA ARG A 174 2.12 -5.57 -6.59
C ARG A 174 1.43 -6.37 -5.49
N HIS A 175 1.83 -6.11 -4.25
CA HIS A 175 1.32 -6.80 -3.07
C HIS A 175 1.32 -5.84 -1.89
N LEU A 176 0.24 -5.85 -1.12
CA LEU A 176 0.17 -5.25 0.21
C LEU A 176 0.38 -6.36 1.25
N LYS A 177 1.62 -6.45 1.74
CA LYS A 177 2.08 -7.51 2.63
C LYS A 177 1.82 -7.21 4.11
N GLY A 178 1.79 -8.26 4.92
CA GLY A 178 1.77 -8.17 6.38
C GLY A 178 2.94 -7.38 6.95
N GLY A 179 2.68 -6.67 8.04
CA GLY A 179 3.68 -5.89 8.79
C GLY A 179 4.07 -4.54 8.18
N ILE A 180 3.54 -4.14 7.01
CA ILE A 180 3.80 -2.80 6.44
C ILE A 180 3.37 -1.71 7.42
N PHE A 181 2.17 -1.84 8.00
CA PHE A 181 1.60 -0.86 8.93
C PHE A 181 1.98 -1.11 10.40
N ARG A 182 2.94 -2.00 10.68
CA ARG A 182 3.41 -2.23 12.05
C ARG A 182 4.01 -0.96 12.63
N GLY A 183 3.61 -0.65 13.87
CA GLY A 183 4.06 0.54 14.60
C GLY A 183 3.21 1.79 14.34
N LEU A 184 2.12 1.68 13.57
CA LEU A 184 1.04 2.67 13.56
C LEU A 184 0.17 2.47 14.81
N THR A 185 0.59 3.05 15.93
CA THR A 185 -0.04 2.81 17.23
C THR A 185 -1.18 3.76 17.55
N ASN A 186 -1.19 4.98 17.02
CA ASN A 186 -2.28 5.95 17.22
C ASN A 186 -2.44 6.88 16.02
N VAL A 187 -3.14 6.41 15.00
CA VAL A 187 -3.39 7.15 13.76
C VAL A 187 -4.83 7.66 13.72
N ASN A 188 -5.00 8.97 13.61
CA ASN A 188 -6.35 9.54 13.50
C ASN A 188 -6.98 9.27 12.12
N TYR A 189 -6.17 9.27 11.07
CA TYR A 189 -6.63 9.06 9.70
C TYR A 189 -5.57 8.34 8.87
N LEU A 190 -5.90 7.13 8.42
CA LEU A 190 -5.13 6.37 7.45
C LEU A 190 -5.95 6.26 6.16
N SER A 191 -5.44 6.80 5.06
CA SER A 191 -6.06 6.66 3.74
C SER A 191 -5.11 6.04 2.74
N ILE A 192 -5.58 5.01 2.05
CA ILE A 192 -4.94 4.41 0.88
C ILE A 192 -5.87 4.70 -0.29
N GLN A 193 -5.41 5.48 -1.28
CA GLN A 193 -6.29 5.94 -2.35
C GLN A 193 -5.66 6.04 -3.73
N GLU A 194 -6.49 5.94 -4.77
CA GLU A 194 -6.07 6.15 -6.17
C GLU A 194 -4.85 5.29 -6.55
N SER A 195 -4.75 4.07 -6.02
CA SER A 195 -3.57 3.20 -6.14
C SER A 195 -3.91 1.86 -6.77
N ASP A 196 -2.93 1.24 -7.41
CA ASP A 196 -2.96 -0.21 -7.68
C ASP A 196 -2.34 -0.90 -6.47
N LEU A 197 -3.13 -1.67 -5.73
CA LEU A 197 -2.68 -2.37 -4.52
C LEU A 197 -2.23 -3.81 -4.83
N GLY A 198 -2.56 -4.32 -6.02
CA GLY A 198 -2.35 -5.70 -6.38
C GLY A 198 -3.06 -6.65 -5.40
N ASN A 199 -2.36 -7.65 -4.88
CA ASN A 199 -2.93 -8.59 -3.91
C ASN A 199 -2.79 -8.09 -2.46
N ILE A 200 -3.87 -8.13 -1.69
CA ILE A 200 -3.83 -7.93 -0.23
C ILE A 200 -3.56 -9.29 0.42
N GLU A 201 -2.43 -9.42 1.13
CA GLU A 201 -2.01 -10.66 1.79
C GLU A 201 -2.48 -10.72 3.27
N GLY A 202 -2.63 -11.96 3.78
CA GLY A 202 -2.77 -12.39 5.18
C GLY A 202 -3.05 -11.32 6.24
N ASP A 203 -1.99 -10.60 6.56
CA ASP A 203 -1.88 -9.81 7.78
C ASP A 203 -1.56 -8.33 7.48
N ALA A 204 -1.94 -7.86 6.28
CA ALA A 204 -1.62 -6.51 5.81
C ALA A 204 -1.94 -5.42 6.86
N PHE A 205 -3.04 -5.59 7.58
CA PHE A 205 -3.57 -4.62 8.55
C PHE A 205 -3.51 -5.08 10.02
N ASN A 206 -3.02 -6.29 10.33
CA ASN A 206 -3.12 -6.85 11.68
C ASN A 206 -2.34 -6.05 12.74
N ASP A 207 -1.19 -5.50 12.35
CA ASP A 207 -0.21 -4.90 13.25
C ASP A 207 -0.46 -3.40 13.57
N MET A 208 -1.68 -2.91 13.28
CA MET A 208 -2.12 -1.56 13.68
C MET A 208 -2.75 -1.61 15.07
N THR A 209 -2.52 -0.61 15.93
CA THR A 209 -3.08 -0.65 17.31
C THR A 209 -4.32 0.20 17.47
N PHE A 210 -4.34 1.40 16.89
CA PHE A 210 -5.49 2.31 16.96
C PHE A 210 -5.55 3.16 15.69
N VAL A 211 -6.62 2.98 14.90
CA VAL A 211 -6.88 3.77 13.70
C VAL A 211 -8.30 4.31 13.73
N ARG A 212 -8.49 5.60 14.00
CA ARG A 212 -9.84 6.16 14.11
C ARG A 212 -10.62 6.09 12.79
N ASN A 213 -9.98 6.43 11.68
CA ASN A 213 -10.58 6.35 10.35
C ASN A 213 -9.61 5.65 9.40
N LEU A 214 -10.06 4.53 8.82
CA LEU A 214 -9.36 3.79 7.79
C LEU A 214 -10.14 3.86 6.47
N ASN A 215 -9.54 4.50 5.49
CA ASN A 215 -10.11 4.71 4.17
C ASN A 215 -9.32 3.93 3.12
N ILE A 216 -10.02 3.08 2.37
CA ILE A 216 -9.51 2.37 1.20
C ILE A 216 -10.38 2.85 0.04
N LEU A 217 -9.87 3.80 -0.74
CA LEU A 217 -10.64 4.61 -1.69
C LEU A 217 -10.12 4.49 -3.12
N ASN A 218 -10.98 4.19 -4.09
CA ASN A 218 -10.63 4.25 -5.51
C ASN A 218 -9.37 3.44 -5.87
N ASN A 219 -9.16 2.30 -5.21
CA ASN A 219 -8.03 1.43 -5.50
C ASN A 219 -8.43 0.29 -6.44
N LYS A 220 -7.45 -0.21 -7.18
CA LYS A 220 -7.53 -1.51 -7.85
C LYS A 220 -6.95 -2.58 -6.92
N ILE A 221 -7.73 -3.63 -6.67
CA ILE A 221 -7.35 -4.76 -5.82
C ILE A 221 -7.53 -6.03 -6.65
N ASP A 222 -6.44 -6.72 -6.96
CA ASP A 222 -6.47 -7.91 -7.80
C ASP A 222 -7.13 -9.08 -7.06
N SER A 223 -6.72 -9.32 -5.81
CA SER A 223 -7.43 -10.23 -4.91
C SER A 223 -7.14 -9.93 -3.45
N ILE A 224 -8.06 -10.38 -2.59
CA ILE A 224 -7.94 -10.28 -1.13
C ILE A 224 -7.75 -11.70 -0.62
N GLN A 225 -6.52 -12.04 -0.21
CA GLN A 225 -6.24 -13.34 0.39
C GLN A 225 -6.79 -13.43 1.80
N TRP A 226 -6.64 -12.35 2.57
CA TRP A 226 -7.19 -12.17 3.89
C TRP A 226 -7.42 -10.68 4.15
N LEU A 227 -8.52 -10.39 4.83
CA LEU A 227 -8.81 -9.06 5.34
C LEU A 227 -9.35 -9.21 6.74
N ASN A 228 -8.47 -9.02 7.71
CA ASN A 228 -8.78 -9.19 9.11
C ASN A 228 -8.73 -7.84 9.84
N PHE A 229 -9.88 -7.43 10.35
CA PHE A 229 -10.03 -6.37 11.33
C PHE A 229 -10.75 -6.98 12.53
N THR A 230 -10.05 -7.04 13.66
CA THR A 230 -10.59 -7.42 14.96
C THR A 230 -10.82 -6.17 15.81
N TRP A 231 -11.51 -6.31 16.93
CA TRP A 231 -11.65 -5.23 17.90
C TRP A 231 -10.30 -4.74 18.47
N GLU A 232 -9.21 -5.51 18.34
CA GLU A 232 -7.89 -5.17 18.87
C GLU A 232 -7.24 -3.99 18.13
N GLN A 233 -7.52 -3.80 16.83
CA GLN A 233 -6.99 -2.66 16.06
C GLN A 233 -7.77 -1.36 16.29
N HIS A 234 -8.88 -1.40 17.05
CA HIS A 234 -9.72 -0.24 17.38
C HIS A 234 -10.06 0.63 16.17
N VAL A 235 -10.46 0.00 15.05
CA VAL A 235 -10.83 0.73 13.84
C VAL A 235 -12.21 1.35 14.02
N GLY A 236 -12.27 2.68 14.17
CA GLY A 236 -13.53 3.40 14.40
C GLY A 236 -14.42 3.41 13.16
N HIS A 237 -13.90 3.85 12.02
CA HIS A 237 -14.63 3.80 10.75
C HIS A 237 -13.76 3.21 9.64
N LEU A 238 -14.17 2.04 9.13
CA LEU A 238 -13.64 1.46 7.90
C LEU A 238 -14.51 1.86 6.70
N ARG A 239 -13.93 2.59 5.76
CA ARG A 239 -14.57 2.99 4.50
C ARG A 239 -13.90 2.31 3.32
N PHE A 240 -14.61 1.37 2.72
CA PHE A 240 -14.31 0.79 1.42
C PHE A 240 -15.16 1.49 0.37
N GLN A 241 -14.54 2.35 -0.45
CA GLN A 241 -15.28 3.08 -1.47
C GLN A 241 -14.58 3.14 -2.81
N GLY A 242 -15.32 2.97 -3.90
CA GLY A 242 -14.78 3.20 -5.24
C GLY A 242 -13.75 2.14 -5.69
N ASN A 243 -13.52 1.10 -4.90
CA ASN A 243 -12.51 0.11 -5.23
C ASN A 243 -13.00 -0.83 -6.32
N HIS A 244 -12.07 -1.31 -7.14
CA HIS A 244 -12.29 -2.30 -8.18
C HIS A 244 -11.64 -3.60 -7.74
N ILE A 245 -12.46 -4.58 -7.38
CA ILE A 245 -12.02 -5.84 -6.81
C ILE A 245 -12.19 -6.90 -7.90
N LEU A 246 -11.10 -7.53 -8.33
CA LEU A 246 -11.15 -8.44 -9.49
C LEU A 246 -11.58 -9.87 -9.13
N GLU A 247 -11.42 -10.26 -7.87
CA GLU A 247 -11.79 -11.59 -7.35
C GLU A 247 -12.59 -11.45 -6.04
N ILE A 248 -13.68 -12.21 -5.91
CA ILE A 248 -14.44 -12.25 -4.66
C ILE A 248 -13.62 -12.97 -3.59
N PRO A 249 -13.33 -12.34 -2.45
CA PRO A 249 -12.71 -13.02 -1.32
C PRO A 249 -13.61 -14.13 -0.79
N ARG A 250 -13.00 -15.21 -0.32
CA ARG A 250 -13.75 -16.28 0.36
C ARG A 250 -14.26 -15.78 1.70
N ALA A 251 -15.44 -16.24 2.11
CA ALA A 251 -16.07 -15.77 3.35
C ALA A 251 -15.18 -16.00 4.57
N GLU A 252 -14.47 -17.13 4.63
CA GLU A 252 -13.56 -17.49 5.72
C GLU A 252 -12.29 -16.62 5.82
N THR A 253 -11.98 -15.86 4.77
CA THR A 253 -10.80 -14.97 4.74
C THR A 253 -11.10 -13.55 5.19
N LEU A 254 -12.37 -13.25 5.45
CA LEU A 254 -12.81 -11.93 5.87
C LEU A 254 -13.28 -11.97 7.33
N LEU A 255 -12.68 -11.12 8.14
CA LEU A 255 -13.14 -10.80 9.48
C LEU A 255 -13.18 -9.28 9.60
N VAL A 256 -14.36 -8.71 9.88
CA VAL A 256 -14.53 -7.26 9.94
C VAL A 256 -15.32 -6.87 11.19
N GLU A 257 -14.58 -6.64 12.26
CA GLU A 257 -15.06 -6.21 13.58
C GLU A 257 -14.64 -4.76 13.81
N VAL A 258 -15.43 -3.83 13.29
CA VAL A 258 -15.18 -2.38 13.35
C VAL A 258 -16.41 -1.65 13.86
N GLU A 259 -16.25 -0.47 14.47
CA GLU A 259 -17.42 0.26 15.02
C GLU A 259 -18.39 0.69 13.91
N LYS A 260 -17.84 1.08 12.75
CA LYS A 260 -18.61 1.47 11.58
C LYS A 260 -17.96 0.97 10.29
N LEU A 261 -18.72 0.24 9.49
CA LEU A 261 -18.34 -0.19 8.16
C LEU A 261 -19.15 0.56 7.09
N THR A 262 -18.47 1.05 6.05
CA THR A 262 -19.12 1.64 4.87
C THR A 262 -18.53 1.03 3.61
N VAL A 263 -19.37 0.34 2.84
CA VAL A 263 -19.00 -0.29 1.57
C VAL A 263 -19.90 0.23 0.46
N ILE A 264 -19.43 1.24 -0.27
CA ILE A 264 -20.23 1.93 -1.30
C ILE A 264 -19.40 2.22 -2.55
N GLN A 265 -20.04 2.28 -3.70
CA GLN A 265 -19.44 2.57 -5.00
C GLN A 265 -18.28 1.64 -5.39
N ASN A 266 -18.17 0.46 -4.78
CA ASN A 266 -17.18 -0.52 -5.21
C ASN A 266 -17.72 -1.32 -6.40
N HIS A 267 -16.79 -1.86 -7.18
CA HIS A 267 -17.06 -2.75 -8.30
C HIS A 267 -16.58 -4.16 -7.92
N PHE A 268 -17.51 -5.10 -7.89
CA PHE A 268 -17.26 -6.50 -7.53
C PHE A 268 -17.62 -7.43 -8.70
N PRO A 269 -17.06 -8.65 -8.77
CA PRO A 269 -17.57 -9.67 -9.66
C PRO A 269 -19.03 -10.00 -9.35
N CYS A 270 -19.85 -10.12 -10.38
CA CYS A 270 -21.26 -10.53 -10.30
C CYS A 270 -21.44 -11.86 -11.05
N ASP A 271 -20.58 -12.82 -10.70
CA ASP A 271 -20.63 -14.20 -11.16
C ASP A 271 -21.17 -15.12 -10.05
N CYS A 272 -21.05 -16.44 -10.21
CA CYS A 272 -21.57 -17.43 -9.27
C CYS A 272 -21.01 -17.32 -7.83
N HIS A 273 -19.92 -16.56 -7.59
CA HIS A 273 -19.37 -16.30 -6.26
C HIS A 273 -20.01 -15.09 -5.55
N VAL A 274 -20.87 -14.32 -6.23
CA VAL A 274 -21.50 -13.10 -5.67
C VAL A 274 -22.23 -13.38 -4.34
N HIS A 275 -22.81 -14.57 -4.20
CA HIS A 275 -23.47 -14.98 -2.96
C HIS A 275 -22.52 -15.04 -1.76
N SER A 276 -21.27 -15.44 -1.95
CA SER A 276 -20.26 -15.43 -0.88
C SER A 276 -19.93 -14.02 -0.40
N LEU A 277 -19.97 -13.04 -1.29
CA LEU A 277 -19.80 -11.63 -0.93
C LEU A 277 -21.01 -11.10 -0.16
N LEU A 278 -22.22 -11.43 -0.60
CA LEU A 278 -23.46 -10.95 0.01
C LEU A 278 -23.76 -11.59 1.37
N ASP A 279 -23.39 -12.86 1.54
CA ASP A 279 -23.46 -13.57 2.81
C ASP A 279 -22.28 -13.19 3.74
N GLY A 280 -21.27 -12.51 3.21
CA GLY A 280 -20.03 -12.15 3.90
C GLY A 280 -20.09 -10.84 4.70
N PRO A 281 -19.03 -10.54 5.47
CA PRO A 281 -19.00 -9.40 6.39
C PRO A 281 -19.03 -8.04 5.69
N LEU A 282 -18.58 -7.94 4.43
CA LEU A 282 -18.61 -6.69 3.68
C LEU A 282 -20.04 -6.18 3.38
N ALA A 283 -21.03 -7.07 3.34
CA ALA A 283 -22.44 -6.69 3.18
C ALA A 283 -23.09 -6.15 4.46
N ASN A 284 -22.39 -6.22 5.59
CA ASN A 284 -22.78 -5.66 6.90
C ASN A 284 -24.24 -5.96 7.29
N GLY A 285 -24.70 -7.17 7.00
CA GLY A 285 -26.06 -7.64 7.36
C GLY A 285 -27.21 -7.00 6.57
N SER A 286 -26.95 -6.18 5.55
CA SER A 286 -28.01 -5.62 4.69
C SER A 286 -27.66 -5.80 3.21
N MET A 287 -28.03 -6.96 2.67
CA MET A 287 -27.90 -7.28 1.25
C MET A 287 -28.53 -6.21 0.36
N ILE A 288 -29.77 -5.79 0.65
CA ILE A 288 -30.49 -4.76 -0.13
C ILE A 288 -29.71 -3.45 -0.17
N HIS A 289 -29.21 -2.99 0.98
CA HIS A 289 -28.40 -1.78 1.02
C HIS A 289 -27.10 -1.97 0.23
N PHE A 290 -26.40 -3.09 0.42
CA PHE A 290 -25.15 -3.39 -0.27
C PHE A 290 -25.29 -3.38 -1.79
N VAL A 291 -26.28 -4.11 -2.35
CA VAL A 291 -26.48 -4.18 -3.81
C VAL A 291 -26.97 -2.86 -4.39
N SER A 292 -27.67 -2.03 -3.60
CA SER A 292 -28.10 -0.69 -4.05
C SER A 292 -26.96 0.34 -4.11
N LYS A 293 -25.81 0.05 -3.48
CA LYS A 293 -24.68 0.98 -3.37
C LYS A 293 -23.45 0.55 -4.15
N ASN A 294 -23.40 -0.67 -4.69
CA ASN A 294 -22.23 -1.21 -5.37
C ASN A 294 -22.59 -1.66 -6.79
N TYR A 295 -21.55 -1.90 -7.59
CA TYR A 295 -21.63 -2.15 -9.03
C TYR A 295 -20.95 -3.47 -9.38
N CYS A 296 -21.26 -3.99 -10.56
CA CYS A 296 -20.61 -5.16 -11.11
C CYS A 296 -19.39 -4.78 -11.96
N ILE A 297 -18.33 -5.59 -11.92
CA ILE A 297 -17.13 -5.45 -12.76
C ILE A 297 -17.00 -6.56 -13.81
N SER A 298 -17.57 -7.72 -13.50
CA SER A 298 -17.57 -8.91 -14.33
C SER A 298 -18.88 -9.68 -14.12
N PRO A 299 -19.31 -10.51 -15.10
CA PRO A 299 -18.75 -10.61 -16.44
C PRO A 299 -18.97 -9.32 -17.27
N LEU A 300 -18.36 -9.24 -18.46
CA LEU A 300 -18.27 -7.98 -19.23
C LEU A 300 -19.65 -7.40 -19.57
N GLU A 301 -20.66 -8.24 -19.72
CA GLU A 301 -22.03 -7.88 -20.11
C GLU A 301 -22.73 -7.00 -19.06
N VAL A 302 -22.33 -7.13 -17.79
CA VAL A 302 -22.91 -6.38 -16.67
C VAL A 302 -21.93 -5.40 -16.04
N ASN A 303 -20.75 -5.23 -16.63
CA ASN A 303 -19.73 -4.33 -16.13
C ASN A 303 -20.25 -2.88 -16.04
N GLY A 304 -20.08 -2.26 -14.87
CA GLY A 304 -20.54 -0.92 -14.54
C GLY A 304 -22.02 -0.81 -14.19
N LEU A 305 -22.81 -1.88 -14.31
CA LEU A 305 -24.21 -1.86 -13.89
C LEU A 305 -24.32 -1.91 -12.35
N PRO A 306 -25.28 -1.20 -11.75
CA PRO A 306 -25.59 -1.37 -10.32
C PRO A 306 -25.95 -2.83 -10.03
N MET A 307 -25.45 -3.39 -8.93
CA MET A 307 -25.75 -4.79 -8.56
C MET A 307 -27.27 -4.99 -8.40
N SER A 308 -27.99 -3.99 -7.90
CA SER A 308 -29.45 -4.01 -7.76
C SER A 308 -30.23 -4.10 -9.08
N SER A 309 -29.59 -3.87 -10.22
CA SER A 309 -30.23 -3.96 -11.54
C SER A 309 -30.17 -5.37 -12.15
N ILE A 310 -29.41 -6.26 -11.52
CA ILE A 310 -29.22 -7.64 -11.95
C ILE A 310 -30.10 -8.55 -11.09
N ASP A 311 -30.66 -9.58 -11.71
CA ASP A 311 -31.31 -10.66 -11.00
C ASP A 311 -30.25 -11.59 -10.38
N ILE A 312 -29.73 -11.19 -9.21
CA ILE A 312 -28.69 -11.91 -8.49
C ILE A 312 -29.18 -13.30 -8.04
N ASP A 313 -30.47 -13.45 -7.77
CA ASP A 313 -31.06 -14.73 -7.34
C ASP A 313 -31.06 -15.76 -8.48
N SER A 314 -31.11 -15.29 -9.74
CA SER A 314 -30.96 -16.15 -10.92
C SER A 314 -29.51 -16.59 -11.18
N ILE A 315 -28.52 -15.90 -10.61
CA ILE A 315 -27.12 -16.32 -10.68
C ILE A 315 -26.94 -17.51 -9.73
N GLY A 316 -26.76 -18.72 -10.26
CA GLY A 316 -26.57 -19.90 -9.43
C GLY A 316 -25.33 -19.82 -8.54
N ARG A 317 -25.34 -20.52 -7.40
CA ARG A 317 -24.12 -20.68 -6.58
C ARG A 317 -23.16 -21.63 -7.32
N CYS A 318 -21.86 -21.34 -7.36
CA CYS A 318 -20.91 -22.15 -8.13
C CYS A 318 -20.93 -23.65 -7.75
N GLN A 319 -21.23 -24.01 -6.50
CA GLN A 319 -21.36 -25.41 -6.05
C GLN A 319 -22.58 -26.13 -6.66
N GLU A 320 -23.65 -25.40 -6.94
CA GLU A 320 -24.87 -25.92 -7.58
C GLU A 320 -24.70 -26.05 -9.10
N GLU A 321 -23.89 -25.19 -9.71
CA GLU A 321 -23.55 -25.29 -11.14
C GLU A 321 -22.66 -26.50 -11.44
N VAL A 322 -21.72 -26.85 -10.56
CA VAL A 322 -20.91 -28.07 -10.71
C VAL A 322 -21.77 -29.34 -10.58
N THR A 323 -22.74 -29.35 -9.66
CA THR A 323 -23.65 -30.50 -9.50
C THR A 323 -24.66 -30.58 -10.64
N ARG A 324 -25.20 -29.46 -11.14
CA ARG A 324 -26.01 -29.42 -12.38
C ARG A 324 -25.23 -29.87 -13.60
N GLY A 325 -24.02 -29.37 -13.81
CA GLY A 325 -23.14 -29.78 -14.91
C GLY A 325 -22.79 -31.27 -14.86
N ASN A 326 -22.54 -31.81 -13.66
CA ASN A 326 -22.32 -33.25 -13.48
C ASN A 326 -23.60 -34.08 -13.68
N LEU A 327 -24.77 -33.56 -13.27
CA LEU A 327 -26.08 -34.18 -13.52
C LEU A 327 -26.45 -34.18 -15.00
N GLU A 328 -26.18 -33.08 -15.72
CA GLU A 328 -26.41 -32.96 -17.17
C GLU A 328 -25.42 -33.81 -17.97
N ALA A 329 -24.13 -33.83 -17.60
CA ALA A 329 -23.16 -34.76 -18.16
C ALA A 329 -23.52 -36.23 -17.89
N SER A 330 -24.15 -36.53 -16.74
CA SER A 330 -24.68 -37.88 -16.46
C SER A 330 -25.94 -38.23 -17.27
N LYS A 331 -26.75 -37.23 -17.65
CA LYS A 331 -27.87 -37.41 -18.59
C LYS A 331 -27.38 -37.63 -20.02
N ASP A 332 -26.32 -36.96 -20.45
CA ASP A 332 -25.71 -37.17 -21.77
C ASP A 332 -24.90 -38.46 -21.87
N SER A 333 -24.35 -38.98 -20.76
CA SER A 333 -23.76 -40.33 -20.73
C SER A 333 -24.80 -41.45 -20.82
N SER A 334 -26.06 -41.17 -20.45
CA SER A 334 -27.17 -42.13 -20.60
C SER A 334 -27.67 -42.27 -22.06
N SER A 335 -27.49 -41.24 -22.90
CA SER A 335 -27.85 -41.30 -24.34
C SER A 335 -26.73 -41.88 -25.21
N SER A 336 -25.49 -41.81 -24.76
CA SER A 336 -24.32 -42.42 -25.42
C SER A 336 -24.11 -43.89 -25.04
N ALA A 337 -24.58 -44.33 -23.86
CA ALA A 337 -24.58 -45.74 -23.46
C ALA A 337 -25.49 -46.64 -24.33
N GLN A 338 -26.56 -46.10 -24.92
CA GLN A 338 -27.43 -46.85 -25.84
C GLN A 338 -26.88 -46.99 -27.27
N ARG A 339 -25.94 -46.13 -27.69
CA ARG A 339 -25.25 -46.29 -28.99
C ARG A 339 -24.01 -47.19 -28.91
N LEU A 340 -23.40 -47.31 -27.73
CA LEU A 340 -22.27 -48.22 -27.48
C LEU A 340 -22.71 -49.69 -27.30
N SER A 341 -23.94 -49.95 -26.83
CA SER A 341 -24.46 -51.33 -26.68
C SER A 341 -24.80 -52.00 -28.03
N THR A 342 -25.16 -51.21 -29.04
CA THR A 342 -25.39 -51.68 -30.42
C THR A 342 -24.09 -51.88 -31.19
N PHE A 343 -23.02 -51.13 -30.90
CA PHE A 343 -21.70 -51.38 -31.51
C PHE A 343 -20.97 -52.59 -30.90
N CYS A 344 -21.17 -52.87 -29.59
CA CYS A 344 -20.51 -53.98 -28.90
C CYS A 344 -21.12 -55.36 -29.23
N SER A 345 -22.37 -55.39 -29.71
CA SER A 345 -23.05 -56.62 -30.18
C SER A 345 -22.63 -57.03 -31.60
N TYR A 346 -22.30 -56.06 -32.48
CA TYR A 346 -21.76 -56.36 -33.81
C TYR A 346 -20.28 -56.78 -33.77
N LEU A 347 -19.47 -56.25 -32.86
CA LEU A 347 -18.06 -56.64 -32.72
C LEU A 347 -17.89 -58.07 -32.16
N ASN A 348 -18.79 -58.51 -31.27
CA ASN A 348 -18.79 -59.88 -30.73
C ASN A 348 -19.21 -60.93 -31.77
N LEU A 349 -20.09 -60.61 -32.73
CA LEU A 349 -20.45 -61.53 -33.82
C LEU A 349 -19.29 -61.73 -34.81
N MET A 350 -18.52 -60.67 -35.10
CA MET A 350 -17.34 -60.73 -35.97
C MET A 350 -16.18 -61.53 -35.34
N LEU A 351 -15.98 -61.41 -34.02
CA LEU A 351 -14.97 -62.18 -33.29
C LEU A 351 -15.32 -63.68 -33.13
N TYR A 352 -16.61 -64.04 -33.18
CA TYR A 352 -17.04 -65.44 -33.17
C TYR A 352 -16.79 -66.15 -34.51
N PHE A 353 -17.01 -65.46 -35.64
CA PHE A 353 -16.71 -66.00 -36.98
C PHE A 353 -15.20 -66.17 -37.23
N LEU A 354 -14.36 -65.26 -36.71
CA LEU A 354 -12.90 -65.37 -36.83
C LEU A 354 -12.27 -66.48 -35.96
N LYS A 355 -13.00 -66.99 -34.95
CA LYS A 355 -12.55 -68.12 -34.12
C LYS A 355 -12.92 -69.51 -34.68
N LEU A 356 -13.86 -69.60 -35.62
CA LEU A 356 -14.21 -70.86 -36.29
C LEU A 356 -13.34 -71.19 -37.51
N LEU A 357 -12.50 -70.26 -37.98
CA LEU A 357 -11.56 -70.45 -39.11
C LEU A 357 -10.12 -70.80 -38.68
N ARG A 358 -9.90 -71.09 -37.40
CA ARG A 358 -8.63 -71.62 -36.88
C ARG A 358 -8.89 -72.77 -35.92
N ILE A 359 -9.48 -73.84 -36.43
CA ILE A 359 -9.20 -75.25 -36.09
C ILE A 359 -9.72 -76.03 -37.32
N THR A 360 -8.82 -76.85 -37.88
CA THR A 360 -8.87 -77.64 -39.14
C THR A 360 -8.83 -76.86 -40.46
#